data_AF-A0A9P5ZVG4-F1
#
_entry.id   AF-A0A9P5ZVG4-F1
#
_cell.length_a   1.000
_cell.length_b   1.000
_cell.length_c   1.000
_cell.angle_alpha   90.00
_cell.angle_beta   90.00
_cell.angle_gamma   90.00
#
_symmetry.space_group_name_H-M   'P 1'
#
loop_
_entity.id
_entity.type
_entity.pdbx_description
1 polymer ?
#
loop_
_entity_poly.entity_id
_entity_poly.type
_entity_poly.pdbx_seq_one_letter_code
_entity_poly.pdbx_strand_id
1 'polypeptide(L)'
;MTYMSLIDPSLPSWNTIIYAASFAYAPFTFCGTSRNRSIRDGSGKPASDWVDDKIQCKFTFPGMCWALSFIPLNIWKVGKSNSNIIGSLHSNANLKGTSCSLLGGMKKGQYLDTLKQKDMKAFEDAGIRPSFKNGTWVESISYGLKRKATAYHNTLAAQDTNIAAHNKCLKTAHETTLQAHSRLEGARTEGQVVQASQALARAETSYHKKVLDSLYLASKRWGSGRVGIMLPTTHSL
;
A
#
# COMPACT_ATOMS: atom_id res chain seq x y z
N MET A 1 25.11 -36.60 4.92
CA MET A 1 23.71 -36.70 4.46
C MET A 1 23.59 -35.85 3.21
N THR A 2 23.37 -36.50 2.07
CA THR A 2 23.73 -36.01 0.74
C THR A 2 22.53 -35.32 0.08
N TYR A 3 22.63 -34.02 -0.21
CA TYR A 3 21.66 -33.28 -1.03
C TYR A 3 22.40 -32.47 -2.10
N MET A 4 22.72 -33.11 -3.22
CA MET A 4 23.06 -32.45 -4.48
C MET A 4 22.84 -33.45 -5.61
N SER A 5 21.76 -33.28 -6.37
CA SER A 5 21.62 -33.70 -7.79
C SER A 5 20.16 -33.61 -8.24
N LEU A 6 19.65 -32.40 -8.43
CA LEU A 6 18.46 -32.17 -9.26
C LEU A 6 18.66 -30.87 -10.05
N ILE A 7 19.61 -30.89 -10.98
CA ILE A 7 19.63 -29.96 -12.11
C ILE A 7 19.76 -30.85 -13.34
N ASP A 8 18.67 -30.95 -14.10
CA ASP A 8 18.61 -31.65 -15.37
C ASP A 8 19.55 -30.95 -16.38
N PRO A 9 20.64 -31.59 -16.83
CA PRO A 9 21.62 -30.98 -17.72
C PRO A 9 21.09 -30.78 -19.15
N SER A 10 19.87 -31.24 -19.47
CA SER A 10 19.23 -31.02 -20.77
C SER A 10 18.53 -29.67 -20.90
N LEU A 11 18.35 -28.92 -19.81
CA LEU A 11 17.72 -27.60 -19.83
C LEU A 11 18.74 -26.52 -20.24
N PRO A 12 18.45 -25.71 -21.27
CA PRO A 12 19.34 -24.62 -21.69
C PRO A 12 19.54 -23.63 -20.54
N SER A 13 20.78 -23.21 -20.32
CA SER A 13 21.12 -22.23 -19.28
C SER A 13 20.28 -20.94 -19.45
N TRP A 14 20.03 -20.22 -18.35
CA TRP A 14 19.34 -18.92 -18.39
C TRP A 14 19.97 -17.94 -19.40
N ASN A 15 21.28 -18.03 -19.61
CA ASN A 15 21.97 -17.25 -20.64
C ASN A 15 21.52 -17.66 -22.06
N THR A 16 21.34 -18.95 -22.34
CA THR A 16 20.88 -19.48 -23.63
C THR A 16 19.45 -19.06 -23.96
N ILE A 17 18.56 -19.00 -22.97
CA ILE A 17 17.17 -18.54 -23.15
C ILE A 17 17.13 -17.03 -23.46
N ILE A 18 17.97 -16.23 -22.80
CA ILE A 18 18.08 -14.78 -23.06
C ILE A 18 18.68 -14.52 -24.46
N TYR A 19 19.67 -15.31 -24.89
CA TYR A 19 20.25 -15.20 -26.23
C TYR A 19 19.28 -15.65 -27.33
N ALA A 20 18.50 -16.71 -27.12
CA ALA A 20 17.50 -17.18 -28.09
C ALA A 20 16.34 -16.18 -28.28
N ALA A 21 15.89 -15.52 -27.20
CA ALA A 21 14.89 -14.46 -27.28
C ALA A 21 15.41 -13.20 -28.01
N SER A 22 16.73 -13.02 -28.11
CA SER A 22 17.34 -11.87 -28.78
C SER A 22 17.46 -12.03 -30.31
N PHE A 23 17.29 -13.24 -30.85
CA PHE A 23 17.37 -13.50 -32.29
C PHE A 23 16.01 -13.68 -32.98
N ALA A 24 14.92 -13.89 -32.23
CA ALA A 24 13.56 -13.94 -32.76
C ALA A 24 12.92 -12.55 -32.83
N TYR A 25 13.61 -11.55 -33.39
CA TYR A 25 13.01 -10.25 -33.68
C TYR A 25 12.33 -10.29 -35.05
N ALA A 26 11.05 -10.68 -35.06
CA ALA A 26 10.16 -10.16 -36.10
C ALA A 26 10.03 -8.63 -35.90
N PRO A 27 10.05 -7.82 -36.97
CA PRO A 27 9.86 -6.38 -36.86
C PRO A 27 8.39 -6.10 -36.51
N PHE A 28 8.06 -6.17 -35.22
CA PHE A 28 6.81 -5.62 -34.72
C PHE A 28 6.97 -4.11 -34.68
N THR A 29 6.51 -3.44 -35.74
CA THR A 29 6.50 -1.99 -35.84
C THR A 29 5.61 -1.43 -34.74
N PHE A 30 6.26 -0.88 -33.71
CA PHE A 30 5.62 -0.14 -32.64
C PHE A 30 4.96 1.11 -33.23
N CYS A 31 3.68 1.00 -33.60
CA CYS A 31 2.85 2.15 -33.90
C CYS A 31 2.62 2.91 -32.59
N GLY A 32 3.32 4.04 -32.46
CA GLY A 32 3.43 4.81 -31.23
C GLY A 32 2.09 5.10 -30.55
N THR A 33 2.06 4.90 -29.24
CA THR A 33 0.98 5.40 -28.39
C THR A 33 0.81 6.91 -28.63
N SER A 34 -0.44 7.35 -28.77
CA SER A 34 -0.81 8.76 -29.06
C SER A 34 -0.14 9.78 -28.13
N ARG A 35 0.16 9.38 -26.89
CA ARG A 35 0.85 10.19 -25.87
C ARG A 35 2.34 10.42 -26.14
N ASN A 36 3.05 9.45 -26.72
CA ASN A 36 4.46 9.63 -27.06
C ASN A 36 4.61 10.53 -28.29
N ARG A 37 3.66 10.44 -29.22
CA ARG A 37 3.58 11.31 -30.39
C ARG A 37 3.30 12.77 -29.98
N SER A 38 2.38 13.00 -29.05
CA SER A 38 2.14 14.36 -28.52
C SER A 38 3.32 14.95 -27.76
N ILE A 39 4.15 14.12 -27.11
CA ILE A 39 5.39 14.61 -26.47
C ILE A 39 6.40 14.96 -27.56
N ARG A 40 6.64 14.06 -28.51
CA ARG A 40 7.59 14.28 -29.60
C ARG A 40 7.25 15.51 -30.45
N ASP A 41 5.97 15.71 -30.75
CA ASP A 41 5.51 16.81 -31.61
C ASP A 41 5.31 18.13 -30.84
N GLY A 42 5.10 18.05 -29.51
CA GLY A 42 4.79 19.21 -28.66
C GLY A 42 5.96 19.72 -27.81
N SER A 43 7.14 19.10 -27.88
CA SER A 43 8.31 19.49 -27.07
C SER A 43 9.55 19.67 -27.93
N GLY A 44 10.39 20.64 -27.59
CA GLY A 44 11.56 21.02 -28.38
C GLY A 44 12.55 19.88 -28.61
N LYS A 45 13.52 20.09 -29.52
CA LYS A 45 14.50 19.10 -29.97
C LYS A 45 15.06 18.15 -28.90
N PRO A 46 15.44 18.60 -27.69
CA PRO A 46 15.95 17.69 -26.65
C PRO A 46 14.98 16.59 -26.21
N ALA A 47 13.68 16.89 -26.21
CA ALA A 47 12.65 15.95 -25.81
C ALA A 47 12.27 14.99 -26.94
N SER A 48 12.29 15.45 -28.20
CA SER A 48 12.20 14.56 -29.36
C SER A 48 13.37 13.57 -29.40
N ASP A 49 14.60 14.07 -29.23
CA ASP A 49 15.81 13.23 -29.24
C ASP A 49 15.79 12.20 -28.09
N TRP A 50 15.25 12.58 -26.92
CA TRP A 50 15.06 11.64 -25.80
C TRP A 50 14.04 10.55 -26.11
N VAL A 51 12.90 10.89 -26.73
CA VAL A 51 11.90 9.91 -27.14
C VAL A 51 12.49 8.95 -28.17
N ASP A 52 13.22 9.46 -29.15
CA ASP A 52 13.85 8.67 -30.20
C ASP A 52 14.95 7.76 -29.65
N ASP A 53 15.78 8.24 -28.70
CA ASP A 53 16.73 7.39 -27.96
C ASP A 53 16.02 6.23 -27.25
N LYS A 54 14.87 6.47 -26.61
CA LYS A 54 14.12 5.39 -25.92
C LYS A 54 13.48 4.41 -26.88
N ILE A 55 13.04 4.88 -28.05
CA ILE A 55 12.48 4.01 -29.10
C ILE A 55 13.58 3.14 -29.70
N GLN A 56 14.77 3.70 -29.95
CA GLN A 56 15.93 2.98 -30.47
C GLN A 56 16.52 2.02 -29.43
N CYS A 57 16.51 2.40 -28.16
CA CYS A 57 16.90 1.55 -27.05
C CYS A 57 15.80 0.52 -26.80
N LYS A 58 15.77 -0.55 -27.62
CA LYS A 58 14.80 -1.68 -27.67
C LYS A 58 14.43 -2.32 -26.32
N PHE A 59 15.13 -1.96 -25.25
CA PHE A 59 14.93 -2.45 -23.88
C PHE A 59 14.08 -1.51 -23.00
N THR A 60 14.11 -0.19 -23.26
CA THR A 60 13.60 0.78 -22.29
C THR A 60 12.08 0.80 -22.23
N PHE A 61 11.39 0.72 -23.37
CA PHE A 61 9.93 0.71 -23.41
C PHE A 61 9.30 -0.59 -22.87
N PRO A 62 9.81 -1.79 -23.21
CA PRO A 62 9.42 -3.02 -22.51
C PRO A 62 9.65 -2.93 -20.99
N GLY A 63 10.74 -2.30 -20.56
CA GLY A 63 11.04 -2.05 -19.15
C GLY A 63 10.20 -0.95 -18.48
N MET A 64 9.34 -0.24 -19.20
CA MET A 64 8.43 0.78 -18.65
C MET A 64 6.95 0.40 -18.77
N CYS A 65 6.59 -0.37 -19.81
CA CYS A 65 5.23 -0.80 -20.07
C CYS A 65 5.09 -2.30 -19.78
N TRP A 66 4.32 -2.66 -18.75
CA TRP A 66 4.11 -4.06 -18.38
C TRP A 66 3.57 -4.91 -19.53
N ALA A 67 2.64 -4.38 -20.34
CA ALA A 67 2.04 -5.11 -21.45
C ALA A 67 3.07 -5.50 -22.55
N LEU A 68 4.22 -4.84 -22.56
CA LEU A 68 5.32 -5.12 -23.49
C LEU A 68 6.50 -5.81 -22.80
N SER A 69 6.42 -5.98 -21.48
CA SER A 69 7.43 -6.68 -20.70
C SER A 69 7.04 -8.15 -20.60
N PHE A 70 8.00 -9.05 -20.73
CA PHE A 70 7.79 -10.47 -20.45
C PHE A 70 7.80 -10.78 -18.93
N ILE A 71 7.65 -9.75 -18.09
CA ILE A 71 7.71 -9.88 -16.63
C ILE A 71 6.30 -10.20 -16.12
N PRO A 72 6.09 -11.31 -15.38
CA PRO A 72 4.80 -11.63 -14.78
C PRO A 72 4.20 -10.48 -13.95
N LEU A 73 2.89 -10.25 -14.07
CA LEU A 73 2.19 -9.09 -13.48
C LEU A 73 2.37 -8.98 -11.97
N ASN A 74 2.38 -10.12 -11.27
CA ASN A 74 2.60 -10.20 -9.83
C ASN A 74 3.99 -9.66 -9.44
N ILE A 75 5.04 -9.99 -10.21
CA ILE A 75 6.40 -9.50 -9.99
C ILE A 75 6.48 -8.00 -10.30
N TRP A 76 5.89 -7.57 -11.42
CA TRP A 76 5.86 -6.17 -11.83
C TRP A 76 5.19 -5.26 -10.80
N LYS A 77 4.09 -5.72 -10.20
CA LYS A 77 3.35 -4.96 -9.16
C LYS A 77 4.11 -4.86 -7.83
N VAL A 78 4.95 -5.83 -7.49
CA VAL A 78 5.72 -5.86 -6.21
C VAL A 78 6.77 -4.75 -6.14
N GLY A 79 7.24 -4.22 -7.28
CA GLY A 79 8.23 -3.15 -7.33
C GLY A 79 7.81 -1.83 -6.66
N LYS A 80 6.49 -1.55 -6.55
CA LYS A 80 5.97 -0.33 -5.90
C LYS A 80 5.89 -0.41 -4.37
N SER A 81 5.92 -1.59 -3.78
CA SER A 81 5.53 -1.74 -2.37
C SER A 81 6.64 -1.48 -1.34
N ASN A 82 7.93 -1.61 -1.67
CA ASN A 82 8.97 -1.73 -0.64
C ASN A 82 10.25 -0.89 -0.85
N SER A 83 10.21 0.34 -1.40
CA SER A 83 11.48 1.04 -1.62
C SER A 83 11.51 2.57 -1.53
N ASN A 84 11.79 3.07 -0.32
CA ASN A 84 12.36 4.41 -0.15
C ASN A 84 13.86 4.46 -0.57
N ILE A 85 14.52 3.31 -0.76
CA ILE A 85 15.96 3.22 -1.13
C ILE A 85 16.17 2.82 -2.61
N ILE A 86 15.39 1.87 -3.15
CA ILE A 86 15.50 1.47 -4.57
C ILE A 86 14.90 2.56 -5.49
N GLY A 87 13.82 3.23 -5.08
CA GLY A 87 13.25 4.37 -5.81
C GLY A 87 14.19 5.58 -5.93
N SER A 88 14.96 5.88 -4.88
CA SER A 88 15.98 6.95 -4.89
C SER A 88 17.25 6.55 -5.65
N LEU A 89 17.62 5.27 -5.67
CA LEU A 89 18.66 4.76 -6.58
C LEU A 89 18.25 4.88 -8.06
N HIS A 90 16.99 4.56 -8.39
CA HIS A 90 16.49 4.70 -9.76
C HIS A 90 16.20 6.16 -10.15
N SER A 91 15.78 7.03 -9.22
CA SER A 91 15.62 8.46 -9.54
C SER A 91 16.98 9.10 -9.85
N ASN A 92 18.05 8.73 -9.15
CA ASN A 92 19.41 9.18 -9.46
C ASN A 92 19.95 8.62 -10.78
N ALA A 93 19.61 7.37 -11.12
CA ALA A 93 19.97 6.77 -12.41
C ALA A 93 19.23 7.46 -13.58
N ASN A 94 17.98 7.87 -13.38
CA ASN A 94 17.16 8.52 -14.40
C ASN A 94 17.38 10.05 -14.50
N LEU A 95 17.74 10.73 -13.39
CA LEU A 95 18.00 12.19 -13.37
C LEU A 95 19.35 12.56 -13.99
N LYS A 96 20.35 11.67 -13.97
CA LYS A 96 21.69 11.99 -14.49
C LYS A 96 21.91 11.64 -15.95
N GLY A 97 20.99 10.93 -16.61
CA GLY A 97 20.99 10.76 -18.07
C GLY A 97 22.29 10.29 -18.72
N THR A 98 23.23 9.73 -17.95
CA THR A 98 24.57 9.36 -18.40
C THR A 98 24.97 8.05 -17.72
N SER A 99 24.91 6.99 -18.53
CA SER A 99 25.71 5.76 -18.38
C SER A 99 25.69 5.00 -17.05
N CYS A 100 24.52 4.53 -16.60
CA CYS A 100 24.49 3.16 -16.09
C CYS A 100 24.26 2.22 -17.28
N SER A 101 25.32 1.97 -18.05
CA SER A 101 25.32 0.80 -18.93
C SER A 101 25.00 -0.43 -18.06
N LEU A 102 24.31 -1.42 -18.62
CA LEU A 102 24.04 -2.69 -17.92
C LEU A 102 25.30 -3.23 -17.21
N LEU A 103 26.46 -3.06 -17.86
CA LEU A 103 27.77 -3.39 -17.33
C LEU A 103 28.13 -2.63 -16.03
N GLY A 104 27.82 -1.32 -15.95
CA GLY A 104 28.00 -0.53 -14.73
C GLY A 104 27.12 -1.03 -13.58
N GLY A 105 25.87 -1.38 -13.88
CA GLY A 105 24.97 -2.03 -12.91
C GLY A 105 25.51 -3.38 -12.43
N MET A 106 25.97 -4.23 -13.36
CA MET A 106 26.55 -5.55 -13.05
C MET A 106 27.83 -5.42 -12.21
N LYS A 107 28.77 -4.55 -12.59
CA LYS A 107 30.01 -4.32 -11.82
C LYS A 107 29.73 -3.79 -10.41
N LYS A 108 28.76 -2.88 -10.27
CA LYS A 108 28.35 -2.38 -8.96
C LYS A 108 27.71 -3.47 -8.11
N GLY A 109 26.87 -4.31 -8.70
CA GLY A 109 26.30 -5.49 -8.04
C GLY A 109 27.39 -6.45 -7.55
N GLN A 110 28.31 -6.83 -8.44
CA GLN A 110 29.45 -7.70 -8.11
C GLN A 110 30.33 -7.13 -7.00
N TYR A 111 30.58 -5.82 -7.01
CA TYR A 111 31.34 -5.14 -5.96
C TYR A 111 30.64 -5.26 -4.59
N LEU A 112 29.32 -5.04 -4.54
CA LEU A 112 28.54 -5.18 -3.31
C LEU A 112 28.54 -6.62 -2.80
N ASP A 113 28.39 -7.60 -3.69
CA ASP A 113 28.46 -9.03 -3.33
C ASP A 113 29.83 -9.42 -2.78
N THR A 114 30.90 -8.90 -3.40
CA THR A 114 32.28 -9.12 -2.94
C THR A 114 32.52 -8.52 -1.55
N LEU A 115 32.02 -7.30 -1.30
CA LEU A 115 32.09 -6.69 0.03
C LEU A 115 31.34 -7.54 1.06
N LYS A 116 30.13 -8.00 0.74
CA LYS A 116 29.34 -8.84 1.65
C LYS A 116 30.04 -10.16 1.97
N GLN A 117 30.69 -10.79 0.99
CA GLN A 117 31.50 -12.00 1.21
C GLN A 117 32.70 -11.73 2.12
N LYS A 118 33.42 -10.62 1.91
CA LYS A 118 34.55 -10.23 2.77
C LYS A 118 34.10 -9.96 4.21
N ASP A 119 32.98 -9.28 4.40
CA ASP A 119 32.41 -9.02 5.72
C ASP A 119 32.00 -10.32 6.43
N MET A 120 31.39 -11.27 5.72
CA MET A 120 31.05 -12.58 6.28
C MET A 120 32.30 -13.35 6.70
N LYS A 121 33.33 -13.37 5.84
CA LYS A 121 34.61 -14.03 6.16
C LYS A 121 35.31 -13.39 7.37
N ALA A 122 35.37 -12.06 7.42
CA ALA A 122 35.96 -11.35 8.56
C ALA A 122 35.21 -11.65 9.87
N PHE A 123 33.89 -11.83 9.81
CA PHE A 123 33.09 -12.27 10.95
C PHE A 123 33.39 -13.72 11.36
N GLU A 124 33.54 -14.64 10.41
CA GLU A 124 33.91 -16.04 10.70
C GLU A 124 35.31 -16.13 11.31
N ASP A 125 36.27 -15.38 10.79
CA ASP A 125 37.68 -15.43 11.21
C ASP A 125 37.89 -14.77 12.59
N ALA A 126 37.32 -13.59 12.82
CA ALA A 126 37.59 -12.78 14.01
C ALA A 126 36.44 -12.74 15.03
N GLY A 127 35.24 -13.19 14.66
CA GLY A 127 34.02 -13.02 15.47
C GLY A 127 33.53 -11.56 15.57
N ILE A 128 34.20 -10.60 14.92
CA ILE A 128 33.90 -9.17 15.00
C ILE A 128 32.85 -8.81 13.95
N ARG A 129 31.71 -8.28 14.39
CA ARG A 129 30.68 -7.76 13.47
C ARG A 129 30.93 -6.29 13.14
N PRO A 130 30.66 -5.82 11.90
CA PRO A 130 30.82 -4.41 11.52
C PRO A 130 29.90 -3.42 12.26
N SER A 131 28.84 -3.93 12.90
CA SER A 131 27.83 -3.13 13.60
C SER A 131 27.60 -3.70 15.00
N PHE A 132 27.59 -2.81 15.99
CA PHE A 132 27.21 -3.10 17.38
C PHE A 132 25.73 -3.52 17.52
N LYS A 133 24.90 -3.17 16.54
CA LYS A 133 23.51 -3.64 16.48
C LYS A 133 23.50 -5.06 15.91
N ASN A 134 23.40 -6.02 16.81
CA ASN A 134 23.47 -7.47 16.56
C ASN A 134 22.20 -8.05 15.92
N GLY A 135 21.40 -7.23 15.23
CA GLY A 135 20.18 -7.70 14.58
C GLY A 135 20.52 -8.67 13.45
N THR A 136 20.40 -9.97 13.67
CA THR A 136 20.35 -10.92 12.55
C THR A 136 19.24 -10.50 11.58
N TRP A 137 19.34 -10.83 10.28
CA TRP A 137 18.28 -10.48 9.32
C TRP A 137 16.91 -11.03 9.78
N VAL A 138 16.92 -12.19 10.45
CA VAL A 138 15.76 -12.81 11.08
C VAL A 138 15.17 -11.92 12.19
N GLU A 139 15.99 -11.36 13.07
CA GLU A 139 15.55 -10.40 14.09
C GLU A 139 14.97 -9.14 13.46
N SER A 140 15.61 -8.59 12.41
CA SER A 140 15.09 -7.41 11.70
C SER A 140 13.70 -7.66 11.11
N ILE A 141 13.50 -8.81 10.47
CA ILE A 141 12.18 -9.23 9.98
C ILE A 141 11.20 -9.39 11.14
N SER A 142 11.60 -10.06 12.21
CA SER A 142 10.77 -10.27 13.40
C SER A 142 10.34 -8.94 14.04
N TYR A 143 11.26 -7.97 14.15
CA TYR A 143 10.95 -6.62 14.61
C TYR A 143 10.01 -5.88 13.66
N GLY A 144 10.21 -6.04 12.35
CA GLY A 144 9.31 -5.47 11.33
C GLY A 144 7.90 -6.01 11.45
N LEU A 145 7.74 -7.33 11.60
CA LEU A 145 6.46 -7.99 11.83
C LEU A 145 5.82 -7.53 13.14
N LYS A 146 6.59 -7.49 14.23
CA LYS A 146 6.14 -7.00 15.54
C LYS A 146 5.61 -5.56 15.44
N ARG A 147 6.35 -4.65 14.79
CA ARG A 147 5.91 -3.26 14.60
C ARG A 147 4.62 -3.17 13.79
N LYS A 148 4.49 -3.95 12.70
CA LYS A 148 3.25 -3.99 11.90
C LYS A 148 2.07 -4.50 12.72
N ALA A 149 2.26 -5.56 13.49
CA ALA A 149 1.23 -6.08 14.39
C ALA A 149 0.83 -5.06 15.45
N THR A 150 1.80 -4.41 16.13
CA THR A 150 1.53 -3.35 17.11
C THR A 150 0.79 -2.17 16.48
N ALA A 151 1.22 -1.69 15.31
CA ALA A 151 0.54 -0.61 14.61
C ALA A 151 -0.92 -0.97 14.27
N TYR A 152 -1.14 -2.18 13.74
CA TYR A 152 -2.47 -2.68 13.45
C TYR A 152 -3.34 -2.75 14.70
N HIS A 153 -2.83 -3.30 15.81
CA HIS A 153 -3.56 -3.34 17.08
C HIS A 153 -3.88 -1.95 17.63
N ASN A 154 -2.96 -1.00 17.53
CA ASN A 154 -3.20 0.38 17.96
C ASN A 154 -4.29 1.05 17.11
N THR A 155 -4.31 0.81 15.80
CA THR A 155 -5.38 1.29 14.92
C THR A 155 -6.73 0.69 15.31
N LEU A 156 -6.80 -0.62 15.58
CA LEU A 156 -8.03 -1.27 16.03
C LEU A 156 -8.50 -0.74 17.40
N ALA A 157 -7.58 -0.55 18.34
CA ALA A 157 -7.91 0.01 19.65
C ALA A 157 -8.45 1.46 19.54
N ALA A 158 -7.86 2.29 18.68
CA ALA A 158 -8.37 3.63 18.42
C ALA A 158 -9.79 3.60 17.79
N GLN A 159 -10.04 2.64 16.88
CA GLN A 159 -11.38 2.43 16.33
C GLN A 159 -12.37 2.01 17.42
N ASP A 160 -12.00 1.10 18.33
CA ASP A 160 -12.85 0.69 19.45
C ASP A 160 -13.17 1.86 20.39
N THR A 161 -12.20 2.75 20.66
CA THR A 161 -12.46 3.95 21.47
C THR A 161 -13.46 4.90 20.80
N ASN A 162 -13.41 5.01 19.47
CA ASN A 162 -14.37 5.80 18.70
C ASN A 162 -15.77 5.18 18.73
N ILE A 163 -15.87 3.84 18.62
CA ILE A 163 -17.14 3.12 18.75
C ILE A 163 -17.73 3.33 20.14
N ALA A 164 -16.91 3.20 21.20
CA ALA A 164 -17.36 3.42 22.57
C ALA A 164 -17.88 4.85 22.79
N ALA A 165 -17.17 5.86 22.26
CA ALA A 165 -17.60 7.25 22.31
C ALA A 165 -18.92 7.48 21.54
N HIS A 166 -19.06 6.87 20.36
CA HIS A 166 -20.30 6.95 19.56
C HIS A 166 -21.49 6.32 20.29
N ASN A 167 -21.31 5.11 20.84
CA ASN A 167 -22.33 4.43 21.63
C ASN A 167 -22.78 5.27 22.83
N LYS A 168 -21.84 5.92 23.52
CA LYS A 168 -22.16 6.85 24.62
C LYS A 168 -23.04 8.00 24.13
N CYS A 169 -22.68 8.64 23.02
CA CYS A 169 -23.47 9.72 22.41
C CYS A 169 -24.88 9.25 21.98
N LEU A 170 -24.98 8.06 21.39
CA LEU A 170 -26.25 7.48 20.97
C LEU A 170 -27.16 7.22 22.18
N LYS A 171 -26.61 6.67 23.26
CA LYS A 171 -27.34 6.45 24.52
C LYS A 171 -27.86 7.75 25.10
N THR A 172 -27.03 8.80 25.18
CA THR A 172 -27.47 10.11 25.69
C THR A 172 -28.55 10.75 24.80
N ALA A 173 -28.47 10.58 23.48
CA ALA A 173 -29.50 11.06 22.57
C ALA A 173 -30.83 10.32 22.80
N HIS A 174 -30.79 9.00 23.00
CA HIS A 174 -31.97 8.21 23.31
C HIS A 174 -32.61 8.57 24.66
N GLU A 175 -31.80 8.78 25.70
CA GLU A 175 -32.29 9.26 27.00
C GLU A 175 -32.95 10.64 26.87
N THR A 176 -32.40 11.50 26.01
CA THR A 176 -32.97 12.84 25.74
C THR A 176 -34.32 12.74 25.02
N THR A 177 -34.49 11.83 24.07
CA THR A 177 -35.78 11.58 23.41
C THR A 177 -36.82 11.05 24.40
N LEU A 178 -36.44 10.13 25.29
CA LEU A 178 -37.35 9.61 26.32
C LEU A 178 -37.78 10.72 27.29
N GLN A 179 -36.85 11.57 27.73
CA GLN A 179 -37.19 12.72 28.58
C GLN A 179 -38.10 13.74 27.87
N ALA A 180 -37.89 13.98 26.58
CA ALA A 180 -38.77 14.85 25.81
C ALA A 180 -40.18 14.26 25.67
N HIS A 181 -40.29 12.94 25.51
CA HIS A 181 -41.57 12.23 25.47
C HIS A 181 -42.32 12.36 26.81
N SER A 182 -41.66 12.10 27.94
CA SER A 182 -42.26 12.28 29.27
C SER A 182 -42.69 13.72 29.55
N ARG A 183 -41.96 14.72 29.02
CA ARG A 183 -42.37 16.14 29.12
C ARG A 183 -43.62 16.45 28.31
N LEU A 184 -43.78 15.83 27.15
CA LEU A 184 -44.98 15.98 26.33
C LEU A 184 -46.20 15.38 27.03
N GLU A 185 -46.07 14.18 27.62
CA GLU A 185 -47.14 13.54 28.39
C GLU A 185 -47.52 14.32 29.66
N GLY A 186 -46.55 14.98 30.28
CA GLY A 186 -46.77 15.81 31.47
C GLY A 186 -47.30 17.23 31.20
N ALA A 187 -47.39 17.66 29.93
CA ALA A 187 -47.83 19.01 29.58
C ALA A 187 -49.34 19.17 29.80
N ARG A 188 -49.73 20.23 30.52
CA ARG A 188 -51.14 20.45 30.91
C ARG A 188 -51.80 21.61 30.18
N THR A 189 -51.01 22.54 29.65
CA THR A 189 -51.51 23.71 28.91
C THR A 189 -51.13 23.59 27.43
N GLU A 190 -51.96 24.15 26.54
CA GLU A 190 -51.70 24.12 25.10
C GLU A 190 -50.33 24.72 24.73
N GLY A 191 -49.93 25.80 25.40
CA GLY A 191 -48.60 26.40 25.23
C GLY A 191 -47.45 25.47 25.63
N GLN A 192 -47.61 24.68 26.69
CA GLN A 192 -46.63 23.66 27.10
C GLN A 192 -46.58 22.49 26.11
N VAL A 193 -47.74 22.05 25.60
CA VAL A 193 -47.82 20.96 24.61
C VAL A 193 -47.08 21.33 23.33
N VAL A 194 -47.26 22.57 22.83
CA VAL A 194 -46.56 23.05 21.62
C VAL A 194 -45.05 23.13 21.82
N GLN A 195 -44.59 23.60 22.99
CA GLN A 195 -43.15 23.65 23.28
C GLN A 195 -42.55 22.25 23.45
N ALA A 196 -43.24 21.36 24.15
CA ALA A 196 -42.80 19.99 24.37
C ALA A 196 -42.77 19.19 23.06
N SER A 197 -43.72 19.39 22.15
CA SER A 197 -43.74 18.71 20.84
C SER A 197 -42.60 19.18 19.95
N GLN A 198 -42.28 20.48 19.93
CA GLN A 198 -41.12 21.00 19.23
C GLN A 198 -39.80 20.47 19.82
N ALA A 199 -39.71 20.34 21.14
CA ALA A 199 -38.55 19.78 21.81
C ALA A 199 -38.37 18.28 21.47
N LEU A 200 -39.47 17.52 21.42
CA LEU A 200 -39.48 16.12 21.00
C LEU A 200 -38.98 15.98 19.56
N ALA A 201 -39.53 16.75 18.61
CA ALA A 201 -39.10 16.69 17.20
C ALA A 201 -37.60 16.99 17.03
N ARG A 202 -37.05 17.93 17.79
CA ARG A 202 -35.60 18.21 17.80
C ARG A 202 -34.78 17.07 18.40
N ALA A 203 -35.26 16.45 19.47
CA ALA A 203 -34.60 15.31 20.08
C ALA A 203 -34.61 14.10 19.13
N GLU A 204 -35.74 13.81 18.49
CA GLU A 204 -35.91 12.71 17.53
C GLU A 204 -35.02 12.86 16.30
N THR A 205 -34.98 14.06 15.71
CA THR A 205 -34.09 14.34 14.56
C THR A 205 -32.62 14.15 14.93
N SER A 206 -32.22 14.58 16.13
CA SER A 206 -30.86 14.37 16.66
C SER A 206 -30.55 12.87 16.88
N TYR A 207 -31.47 12.13 17.49
CA TYR A 207 -31.35 10.69 17.70
C TYR A 207 -31.28 9.93 16.38
N HIS A 208 -32.17 10.22 15.43
CA HIS A 208 -32.21 9.60 14.11
C HIS A 208 -30.90 9.83 13.35
N LYS A 209 -30.33 11.04 13.41
CA LYS A 209 -29.00 11.30 12.84
C LYS A 209 -27.92 10.40 13.44
N LYS A 210 -27.91 10.22 14.77
CA LYS A 210 -26.95 9.33 15.45
C LYS A 210 -27.17 7.85 15.14
N VAL A 211 -28.41 7.45 14.90
CA VAL A 211 -28.76 6.11 14.41
C VAL A 211 -28.20 5.88 13.00
N LEU A 212 -28.37 6.82 12.08
CA LEU A 212 -27.80 6.73 10.73
C LEU A 212 -26.26 6.66 10.76
N ASP A 213 -25.63 7.48 11.61
CA ASP A 213 -24.18 7.42 11.83
C ASP A 213 -23.76 6.02 12.35
N SER A 214 -24.57 5.41 13.24
CA SER A 214 -24.32 4.06 13.76
C SER A 214 -24.39 2.99 12.67
N LEU A 215 -25.41 3.05 11.81
CA LEU A 215 -25.55 2.14 10.66
C LEU A 215 -24.40 2.29 9.67
N TYR A 216 -23.96 3.52 9.42
CA TYR A 216 -22.79 3.78 8.59
C TYR A 216 -21.52 3.17 9.18
N LEU A 217 -21.29 3.33 10.48
CA LEU A 217 -20.14 2.72 11.17
C LEU A 217 -20.19 1.19 11.11
N ALA A 218 -21.38 0.59 11.26
CA ALA A 218 -21.57 -0.85 11.16
C ALA A 218 -21.22 -1.40 9.77
N SER A 219 -21.53 -0.66 8.71
CA SER A 219 -21.22 -1.07 7.33
C SER A 219 -19.72 -1.19 7.04
N LYS A 220 -18.87 -0.42 7.75
CA LYS A 220 -17.44 -0.33 7.47
C LYS A 220 -16.59 -1.46 8.08
N ARG A 221 -17.17 -2.40 8.83
CA ARG A 221 -16.44 -3.46 9.57
C ARG A 221 -15.25 -2.89 10.37
N TRP A 222 -15.51 -1.85 11.17
CA TRP A 222 -14.49 -1.21 12.02
C TRP A 222 -14.33 -1.90 13.38
N GLY A 223 -13.16 -1.72 13.98
CA GLY A 223 -12.87 -2.15 15.35
C GLY A 223 -12.29 -3.55 15.44
N SER A 224 -11.84 -3.91 16.65
CA SER A 224 -11.33 -5.24 16.96
C SER A 224 -12.42 -6.28 17.20
N GLY A 225 -13.68 -5.84 17.29
CA GLY A 225 -14.83 -6.66 17.71
C GLY A 225 -15.02 -6.74 19.22
N ARG A 226 -14.14 -6.14 20.03
CA ARG A 226 -14.31 -6.06 21.49
C ARG A 226 -15.44 -5.13 21.91
N VAL A 227 -15.68 -4.07 21.15
CA VAL A 227 -16.76 -3.11 21.38
C VAL A 227 -17.76 -3.23 20.24
N GLY A 228 -18.95 -3.74 20.55
CA GLY A 228 -20.05 -3.80 19.58
C GLY A 228 -20.64 -2.42 19.32
N ILE A 229 -21.03 -2.15 18.08
CA ILE A 229 -21.78 -0.95 17.73
C ILE A 229 -23.22 -1.13 18.24
N MET A 230 -23.73 -0.15 18.98
CA MET A 230 -25.12 -0.15 19.41
C MET A 230 -26.03 0.12 18.21
N LEU A 231 -26.83 -0.88 17.87
CA LEU A 231 -27.91 -0.74 16.90
C LEU A 231 -29.19 -0.30 17.62
N PRO A 232 -30.08 0.45 16.95
CA PRO A 232 -31.37 0.79 17.51
C PRO A 232 -32.14 -0.50 17.79
N THR A 233 -32.65 -0.65 19.01
CA THR A 233 -33.63 -1.68 19.29
C THR A 233 -34.91 -1.31 18.57
N THR A 234 -35.39 -2.18 17.68
CA THR A 234 -36.63 -2.01 16.89
C THR A 234 -37.90 -2.07 17.74
N HIS A 235 -37.83 -1.76 19.03
CA HIS A 235 -39.01 -1.58 19.84
C HIS A 235 -39.62 -0.25 19.47
N SER A 236 -40.59 -0.34 18.55
CA SER A 236 -41.67 0.60 18.33
C SER A 236 -42.12 1.19 19.67
N LEU A 237 -41.89 2.49 19.83
CA LEU A 237 -42.72 3.34 20.69
C LEU A 237 -44.11 3.46 20.04
#